data_AF-A0A366KFA3-F1
#
_entry.id   AF-A0A366KFA3-F1
#
_cell.length_a   1.000
_cell.length_b   1.000
_cell.length_c   1.000
_cell.angle_alpha   90.00
_cell.angle_beta   90.00
_cell.angle_gamma   90.00
#
_symmetry.space_group_name_H-M   'P 1'
#
loop_
_entity.id
_entity.type
_entity.pdbx_description
1 polymer ?
#
loop_
_entity_poly.entity_id
_entity_poly.type
_entity_poly.pdbx_seq_one_letter_code
_entity_poly.pdbx_strand_id
1 'polypeptide(L)' 'MDEKTLVDRLSKAETVDEIVALGKEAGKELSYEQADKLISRVMQTKNDAAELSGDTIEKIAKEVFGI' A
#
# COMPACT_ATOMS: atom_id res chain seq x y z
N MET A 1 3.40 12.92 4.24
CA MET A 1 3.96 12.32 3.01
C MET A 1 3.05 12.68 1.85
N ASP A 2 3.56 12.89 0.64
CA ASP A 2 2.72 13.10 -0.55
C ASP A 2 2.28 11.76 -1.18
N GLU A 3 1.21 11.80 -2.01
CA GLU A 3 0.61 10.63 -2.66
C GLU A 3 1.63 9.85 -3.50
N LYS A 4 2.48 10.53 -4.28
CA LYS A 4 3.45 9.88 -5.18
C LYS A 4 4.52 9.13 -4.40
N THR A 5 5.05 9.74 -3.35
CA THR A 5 6.01 9.10 -2.45
C THR A 5 5.40 7.89 -1.75
N LEU A 6 4.14 7.98 -1.33
CA LEU A 6 3.44 6.86 -0.69
C LEU A 6 3.25 5.69 -1.66
N VAL A 7 2.79 5.98 -2.88
CA VAL A 7 2.57 4.97 -3.94
C VAL A 7 3.89 4.30 -4.35
N ASP A 8 4.96 5.08 -4.55
CA ASP A 8 6.29 4.54 -4.86
C ASP A 8 6.80 3.61 -3.76
N ARG A 9 6.66 4.01 -2.49
CA ARG A 9 7.10 3.17 -1.36
C ARG A 9 6.22 1.93 -1.15
N LEU A 10 4.90 2.04 -1.30
CA LEU A 10 4.00 0.88 -1.31
C LEU A 10 4.42 -0.10 -2.41
N SER A 11 4.73 0.41 -3.61
CA SER A 11 5.19 -0.41 -4.73
C SER A 11 6.54 -1.09 -4.49
N LYS A 12 7.32 -0.66 -3.49
CA LYS A 12 8.62 -1.25 -3.14
C LYS A 12 8.59 -2.07 -1.87
N ALA A 13 7.56 -1.95 -1.05
CA ALA A 13 7.44 -2.70 0.19
C ALA A 13 7.42 -4.21 -0.06
N GLU A 14 8.22 -4.95 0.71
CA GLU A 14 8.38 -6.40 0.64
C GLU A 14 7.89 -7.09 1.92
N THR A 15 7.78 -6.35 3.02
CA THR A 15 7.43 -6.89 4.34
C THR A 15 6.28 -6.13 5.03
N VAL A 16 5.58 -6.83 5.93
CA VAL A 16 4.51 -6.24 6.75
C VAL A 16 5.06 -5.11 7.63
N ASP A 17 6.27 -5.26 8.17
CA ASP A 17 6.94 -4.23 8.99
C ASP A 17 7.16 -2.93 8.23
N GLU A 18 7.55 -3.00 6.94
CA GLU A 18 7.69 -1.82 6.10
C GLU A 18 6.37 -1.09 5.90
N ILE A 19 5.26 -1.82 5.74
CA ILE A 19 3.93 -1.22 5.62
C ILE A 19 3.50 -0.55 6.93
N VAL A 20 3.75 -1.19 8.07
CA VAL A 20 3.43 -0.61 9.39
C VAL A 20 4.25 0.68 9.61
N ALA A 21 5.54 0.66 9.28
CA ALA A 21 6.40 1.83 9.34
C ALA A 21 5.92 2.95 8.40
N LEU A 22 5.60 2.59 7.16
CA LEU A 22 5.08 3.52 6.15
C LEU A 22 3.78 4.18 6.62
N GLY A 23 2.89 3.41 7.25
CA GLY A 23 1.67 3.95 7.82
C GLY A 23 1.94 5.00 8.91
N LYS A 24 2.86 4.70 9.84
CA LYS A 24 3.26 5.69 10.85
C LYS A 24 3.83 6.96 10.23
N GLU A 25 4.66 6.85 9.19
CA GLU A 25 5.20 8.01 8.45
C GLU A 25 4.12 8.78 7.68
N ALA A 26 3.08 8.11 7.22
CA ALA A 26 1.91 8.70 6.58
C ALA A 26 0.90 9.30 7.60
N GLY A 27 1.15 9.16 8.91
CA GLY A 27 0.26 9.64 9.96
C GLY A 27 -0.93 8.71 10.25
N LYS A 28 -0.86 7.45 9.81
CA LYS A 28 -1.89 6.43 10.03
C LYS A 28 -1.31 5.20 10.69
N GLU A 29 -1.68 4.96 11.95
CA GLU A 29 -1.32 3.71 12.61
C GLU A 29 -2.08 2.53 11.98
N LEU A 30 -1.33 1.64 11.35
CA LEU A 30 -1.83 0.37 10.83
C LEU A 30 -1.54 -0.73 11.84
N SER A 31 -2.52 -1.59 12.11
CA SER A 31 -2.27 -2.85 12.78
C SER A 31 -1.52 -3.82 11.87
N TYR A 32 -0.84 -4.82 12.43
CA TYR A 32 -0.19 -5.87 11.64
C TYR A 32 -1.17 -6.57 10.70
N GLU A 33 -2.42 -6.78 11.13
CA GLU A 33 -3.45 -7.40 10.28
C GLU A 33 -3.88 -6.49 9.12
N GLN A 34 -3.93 -5.16 9.34
CA GLN A 34 -4.19 -4.20 8.28
C GLN A 34 -3.02 -4.12 7.30
N ALA A 35 -1.79 -4.15 7.82
CA ALA A 35 -0.56 -4.13 7.04
C ALA A 35 -0.39 -5.40 6.20
N ASP A 36 -0.72 -6.57 6.75
CA ASP A 36 -0.72 -7.87 6.06
C ASP A 36 -1.72 -7.91 4.89
N LYS A 37 -2.94 -7.40 5.12
CA LYS A 37 -3.93 -7.24 4.05
C LYS A 37 -3.47 -6.25 2.98
N LEU A 38 -2.83 -5.15 3.38
CA LEU A 38 -2.33 -4.14 2.46
C LEU A 38 -1.23 -4.69 1.56
N ILE A 39 -0.21 -5.34 2.14
CA ILE A 39 0.89 -5.90 1.35
C ILE A 39 0.41 -7.01 0.43
N SER A 40 -0.51 -7.86 0.89
CA SER A 40 -1.13 -8.88 0.05
C SER A 40 -1.84 -8.26 -1.16
N ARG A 41 -2.59 -7.17 -0.95
CA ARG A 41 -3.27 -6.45 -2.04
C ARG A 41 -2.29 -5.75 -2.97
N VAL A 42 -1.24 -5.13 -2.44
CA VAL A 42 -0.15 -4.52 -3.24
C VAL A 42 0.56 -5.57 -4.10
N MET A 43 0.88 -6.73 -3.53
CA MET A 43 1.52 -7.83 -4.26
C MET A 43 0.60 -8.41 -5.33
N GLN A 44 -0.72 -8.49 -5.07
CA GLN A 44 -1.71 -8.83 -6.08
C GLN A 44 -1.72 -7.81 -7.22
N THR A 45 -1.64 -6.51 -6.92
CA THR A 45 -1.59 -5.45 -7.94
C THR A 45 -0.32 -5.46 -8.80
N LYS A 46 0.78 -6.04 -8.31
CA LYS A 46 2.03 -6.20 -9.06
C LYS A 46 2.02 -7.38 -10.03
N ASN A 47 1.09 -8.32 -9.87
CA ASN A 47 0.99 -9.47 -10.75
C ASN A 47 0.18 -9.06 -11.99
N ASP A 48 0.66 -9.34 -13.20
CA ASP A 48 0.17 -8.81 -14.49
C ASP A 48 -1.36 -8.91 -14.71
N ALA A 49 -2.04 -9.80 -13.98
CA ALA A 49 -3.49 -9.96 -14.01
C ALA A 49 -4.29 -8.77 -13.38
N ALA A 50 -3.69 -7.98 -12.49
CA ALA A 50 -4.38 -6.90 -11.80
C ALA A 50 -4.47 -5.60 -12.61
N GLU A 51 -3.57 -5.37 -13.57
CA GLU A 51 -3.65 -4.24 -14.52
C GLU A 51 -4.98 -4.25 -15.29
N LEU A 52 -5.52 -5.44 -15.60
CA LEU A 52 -6.81 -5.61 -16.27
C LEU A 52 -8.02 -5.29 -15.36
N SER A 53 -7.83 -5.30 -14.04
CA SER A 53 -8.89 -5.07 -13.05
C SER A 53 -9.00 -3.60 -12.61
N GLY A 54 -8.04 -2.77 -13.00
CA GLY A 54 -7.98 -1.36 -12.61
C GLY A 54 -7.79 -1.15 -11.10
N ASP A 55 -7.35 -2.16 -10.36
CA ASP A 55 -6.93 -2.05 -8.96
C ASP A 55 -5.46 -1.64 -8.98
N THR A 56 -5.19 -0.37 -8.70
CA THR A 56 -3.84 0.22 -8.75
C THR A 56 -3.36 0.55 -7.34
N ILE A 57 -2.05 0.61 -7.15
CA ILE A 57 -1.46 1.03 -5.88
C ILE A 57 -1.94 2.43 -5.48
N GLU A 58 -2.21 3.32 -6.45
CA GLU A 58 -2.80 4.64 -6.20
C GLU A 58 -4.19 4.56 -5.58
N LYS A 59 -5.07 3.64 -6.06
CA LYS A 59 -6.38 3.42 -5.44
C LYS A 59 -6.24 2.90 -4.02
N ILE A 60 -5.35 1.93 -3.80
CA ILE A 60 -5.08 1.38 -2.46
C ILE A 60 -4.60 2.48 -1.52
N ALA A 61 -3.68 3.33 -1.99
CA ALA A 61 -3.17 4.46 -1.22
C ALA A 61 -4.30 5.43 -0.84
N LYS A 62 -5.19 5.77 -1.79
CA LYS A 62 -6.39 6.59 -1.53
C LYS A 62 -7.34 5.96 -0.52
N GLU A 63 -7.69 4.68 -0.69
CA GLU A 63 -8.63 3.98 0.19
C GLU A 63 -8.08 3.86 1.62
N VAL A 64 -6.79 3.54 1.74
CA VAL A 64 -6.20 3.22 3.04
C VAL A 64 -5.67 4.46 3.73
N PHE A 65 -5.12 5.44 3.03
CA PHE A 65 -4.52 6.61 3.68
C PHE A 65 -5.35 7.89 3.50
N GLY A 66 -6.35 7.90 2.62
CA GLY A 66 -7.26 9.04 2.43
C GLY A 66 -6.59 10.26 1.80
N ILE A 67 -5.50 10.05 1.06
CA ILE A 67 -4.68 11.10 0.42
C ILE A 67 -5.05 11.22 -1.05
#